data_AF-A0A2N3Y402-F1
#
_entry.id   AF-A0A2N3Y402-F1
#
_cell.length_a   1.000
_cell.length_b   1.000
_cell.length_c   1.000
_cell.angle_alpha   90.00
_cell.angle_beta   90.00
_cell.angle_gamma   90.00
#
_symmetry.space_group_name_H-M   'P 1'
#
loop_
_entity.id
_entity.type
_entity.pdbx_description
1 polymer ?
#
loop_
_entity_poly.entity_id
_entity_poly.type
_entity_poly.pdbx_seq_one_letter_code
_entity_poly.pdbx_strand_id
1 'polypeptide(L)'
;MRFTRRAARGGLAVAAAVTLATTGAVAGPQASAVEACRSNGLCLYYNTGFTDMHFVTERTGAGCWGLNAFGLDEHVNSYVNNLPVTVYMRRVNWDIAWSIRPGGSSSNSTPFVGEAYVCT
;
A
#
# COMPACT_ATOMS: atom_id res chain seq x y z
N MET A 1 57.50 -39.50 -36.03
CA MET A 1 56.77 -38.77 -34.96
C MET A 1 57.80 -38.13 -34.05
N ARG A 2 57.91 -36.79 -34.05
CA ARG A 2 58.87 -36.03 -33.25
C ARG A 2 58.27 -35.70 -31.89
N PHE A 3 59.00 -36.08 -30.84
CA PHE A 3 58.76 -35.68 -29.45
C PHE A 3 59.24 -34.24 -29.22
N THR A 4 58.43 -33.43 -28.56
CA THR A 4 58.90 -32.30 -27.75
C THR A 4 58.29 -32.39 -26.37
N ARG A 5 59.14 -32.72 -25.40
CA ARG A 5 58.88 -32.65 -23.95
C ARG A 5 59.20 -31.24 -23.44
N ARG A 6 58.65 -30.95 -22.25
CA ARG A 6 59.17 -30.15 -21.11
C ARG A 6 58.21 -29.03 -20.71
N ALA A 7 57.98 -28.73 -19.44
CA ALA A 7 58.38 -29.31 -18.15
C ALA A 7 57.47 -28.64 -17.08
N ALA A 8 56.99 -29.41 -16.09
CA ALA A 8 57.39 -29.35 -14.67
C ALA A 8 56.96 -28.05 -13.94
N ARG A 9 56.05 -28.12 -12.96
CA ARG A 9 56.25 -28.43 -11.52
C ARG A 9 56.12 -27.14 -10.72
N GLY A 10 55.39 -27.19 -9.61
CA GLY A 10 55.48 -26.17 -8.58
C GLY A 10 54.17 -26.00 -7.83
N GLY A 11 53.98 -26.82 -6.80
CA GLY A 11 52.96 -26.55 -5.80
C GLY A 11 53.36 -25.35 -4.94
N LEU A 12 52.36 -24.58 -4.53
CA LEU A 12 52.42 -23.70 -3.37
C LEU A 12 51.01 -23.62 -2.80
N ALA A 13 50.82 -24.27 -1.66
CA ALA A 13 49.71 -23.99 -0.77
C ALA A 13 49.98 -22.63 -0.12
N VAL A 14 49.01 -21.72 -0.17
CA VAL A 14 48.95 -20.54 0.68
C VAL A 14 47.55 -20.50 1.29
N ALA A 15 47.53 -20.42 2.61
CA ALA A 15 46.35 -20.40 3.45
C ALA A 15 45.63 -19.04 3.42
N ALA A 16 44.34 -19.12 3.78
CA ALA A 16 43.55 -18.11 4.49
C ALA A 16 43.28 -16.74 3.84
N ALA A 17 42.02 -16.51 3.48
CA ALA A 17 41.27 -15.35 3.96
C ALA A 17 39.76 -15.64 3.86
N VAL A 18 39.12 -15.86 5.01
CA VAL A 18 37.66 -15.77 5.13
C VAL A 18 37.33 -14.28 5.10
N THR A 19 36.79 -13.79 3.98
CA THR A 19 36.17 -12.47 3.93
C THR A 19 34.67 -12.65 3.80
N LEU A 20 33.96 -12.52 4.92
CA LEU A 20 32.52 -12.32 4.98
C LEU A 20 32.19 -11.06 4.15
N ALA A 21 31.65 -11.24 2.95
CA ALA A 21 30.86 -10.18 2.35
C ALA A 21 29.44 -10.32 2.90
N THR A 22 29.19 -9.62 4.01
CA THR A 22 27.84 -9.39 4.51
C THR A 22 27.02 -8.80 3.37
N THR A 23 26.06 -9.57 2.87
CA THR A 23 24.96 -9.07 2.05
C THR A 23 24.31 -7.93 2.83
N GLY A 24 24.58 -6.69 2.40
CA GLY A 24 23.83 -5.54 2.86
C GLY A 24 22.41 -5.66 2.36
N ALA A 25 21.57 -6.41 3.08
CA ALA A 25 20.15 -6.23 2.99
C ALA A 25 19.90 -4.80 3.48
N VAL A 26 19.71 -3.89 2.53
CA VAL A 26 19.05 -2.62 2.83
C VAL A 26 17.68 -3.02 3.34
N ALA A 27 17.50 -2.99 4.67
CA ALA A 27 16.18 -2.92 5.25
C ALA A 27 15.61 -1.58 4.78
N GLY A 28 14.99 -1.59 3.60
CA GLY A 28 14.06 -0.54 3.21
C GLY A 28 13.03 -0.39 4.31
N PRO A 29 12.45 0.81 4.49
CA PRO A 29 11.50 1.07 5.56
C PRO A 29 10.51 -0.09 5.62
N GLN A 30 10.53 -0.77 6.76
CA GLN A 30 9.58 -1.84 7.05
C GLN A 30 8.25 -1.10 7.08
N ALA A 31 7.48 -1.22 6.00
CA ALA A 31 6.10 -0.79 6.01
C ALA A 31 5.47 -1.58 7.15
N SER A 32 5.30 -0.94 8.31
CA SER A 32 4.35 -1.36 9.33
C SER A 32 3.11 -1.71 8.53
N ALA A 33 2.72 -2.99 8.52
CA ALA A 33 1.65 -3.46 7.68
C ALA A 33 0.43 -2.59 7.99
N VAL A 34 0.18 -1.61 7.12
CA VAL A 34 -1.03 -0.81 7.16
C VAL A 34 -2.12 -1.85 7.11
N GLU A 35 -2.99 -1.86 8.12
CA GLU A 35 -4.04 -2.87 8.23
C GLU A 35 -4.68 -3.05 6.86
N ALA A 36 -4.50 -4.26 6.31
CA ALA A 36 -4.93 -4.54 4.96
C ALA A 36 -6.45 -4.36 4.90
N CYS A 37 -6.92 -3.65 3.89
CA CYS A 37 -8.35 -3.43 3.75
C CYS A 37 -9.08 -4.77 3.73
N ARG A 38 -10.12 -4.90 4.56
CA ARG A 38 -10.88 -6.16 4.68
C ARG A 38 -11.50 -6.52 3.32
N SER A 39 -11.59 -7.83 3.05
CA SER A 39 -12.10 -8.33 1.77
C SER A 39 -13.55 -7.93 1.46
N ASN A 40 -14.33 -7.51 2.46
CA ASN A 40 -15.68 -6.97 2.32
C ASN A 40 -15.79 -5.59 2.99
N GLY A 41 -14.69 -4.84 3.03
CA GLY A 41 -14.61 -3.54 3.68
C GLY A 41 -14.53 -2.39 2.70
N LEU A 42 -15.07 -1.26 3.11
CA LEU A 42 -14.69 0.06 2.61
C LEU A 42 -13.59 0.59 3.52
N CYS A 43 -12.47 1.01 2.93
CA CYS A 43 -11.33 1.58 3.63
C CYS A 43 -10.94 2.91 3.01
N LEU A 44 -10.80 3.93 3.85
CA LEU A 44 -10.38 5.28 3.46
C LEU A 44 -9.10 5.64 4.19
N TYR A 45 -8.20 6.28 3.44
CA TYR A 45 -6.84 6.55 3.86
C TYR A 45 -6.56 8.04 3.79
N TYR A 46 -5.94 8.56 4.84
CA TYR A 46 -5.54 9.98 4.91
C TYR A 46 -4.42 10.29 3.92
N ASN A 47 -3.54 9.32 3.62
CA ASN A 47 -2.44 9.51 2.68
C ASN A 47 -2.67 8.72 1.38
N THR A 48 -1.85 9.02 0.37
CA THR A 48 -1.79 8.22 -0.87
C THR A 48 -1.13 6.85 -0.62
N GLY A 49 -1.26 5.94 -1.58
CA GLY A 49 -0.60 4.63 -1.55
C GLY A 49 -1.18 3.65 -0.54
N PHE A 50 -2.43 3.86 -0.11
CA PHE A 50 -3.11 3.06 0.91
C PHE A 50 -2.36 3.10 2.25
N THR A 51 -1.91 4.30 2.64
CA THR A 51 -1.20 4.51 3.91
C THR A 51 -2.04 5.38 4.85
N ASP A 52 -1.89 5.15 6.16
CA ASP A 52 -2.61 5.89 7.19
C ASP A 52 -4.14 5.72 7.09
N MET A 53 -4.60 4.49 7.36
CA MET A 53 -6.04 4.16 7.30
C MET A 53 -6.76 4.76 8.50
N HIS A 54 -7.79 5.56 8.24
CA HIS A 54 -8.54 6.28 9.27
C HIS A 54 -9.99 5.80 9.40
N PHE A 55 -10.52 5.19 8.34
CA PHE A 55 -11.89 4.70 8.34
C PHE A 55 -11.95 3.32 7.70
N VAL A 56 -12.65 2.40 8.37
CA VAL A 56 -12.99 1.07 7.85
C VAL A 56 -14.41 0.72 8.26
N THR A 57 -15.19 0.20 7.32
CA THR A 57 -16.52 -0.35 7.60
C THR A 57 -16.80 -1.54 6.70
N GLU A 58 -17.46 -2.56 7.25
CA GLU A 58 -18.00 -3.71 6.50
C GLU A 58 -19.53 -3.60 6.34
N ARG A 59 -20.12 -2.51 6.85
CA ARG A 59 -21.57 -2.31 6.83
C ARG A 59 -22.01 -1.73 5.50
N THR A 60 -23.07 -2.29 4.94
CA THR A 60 -23.80 -1.76 3.77
C THR A 60 -25.19 -1.29 4.20
N GLY A 61 -25.68 -0.16 3.68
CA GLY A 61 -27.00 0.35 4.05
C GLY A 61 -27.12 0.86 5.49
N ALA A 62 -26.00 1.09 6.18
CA ALA A 62 -25.98 1.56 7.56
C ALA A 62 -26.12 3.10 7.69
N GLY A 63 -26.26 3.81 6.57
CA GLY A 63 -26.37 5.26 6.54
C GLY A 63 -25.05 5.93 6.18
N CYS A 64 -24.85 7.15 6.69
CA CYS A 64 -23.69 7.97 6.38
C CYS A 64 -22.86 8.25 7.64
N TRP A 65 -21.54 8.28 7.49
CA TRP A 65 -20.58 8.64 8.53
C TRP A 65 -19.96 9.98 8.21
N GLY A 66 -19.82 10.85 9.23
CA GLY A 66 -19.09 12.11 9.09
C GLY A 66 -17.59 11.86 9.04
N LEU A 67 -16.92 12.31 7.97
CA LEU A 67 -15.49 12.12 7.75
C LEU A 67 -14.63 12.93 8.73
N ASN A 68 -15.15 14.04 9.24
CA ASN A 68 -14.51 14.86 10.27
C ASN A 68 -14.21 14.07 11.56
N ALA A 69 -15.06 13.11 11.93
CA ALA A 69 -14.86 12.25 13.10
C ALA A 69 -13.63 11.33 12.95
N PHE A 70 -13.15 11.15 11.72
CA PHE A 70 -11.99 10.32 11.36
C PHE A 70 -10.82 11.17 10.85
N GLY A 71 -10.90 12.50 10.89
CA GLY A 71 -9.87 13.39 10.32
C GLY A 71 -9.73 13.28 8.80
N LEU A 72 -10.77 12.80 8.11
CA LEU A 72 -10.79 12.60 6.66
C LEU A 72 -11.59 13.65 5.89
N ASP A 73 -12.07 14.70 6.57
CA ASP A 73 -12.77 15.82 5.94
C ASP A 73 -11.86 16.45 4.88
N GLU A 74 -12.30 16.41 3.61
CA GLU A 74 -11.50 16.86 2.45
C GLU A 74 -10.13 16.17 2.27
N HIS A 75 -9.90 15.02 2.92
CA HIS A 75 -8.58 14.38 3.00
C HIS A 75 -8.60 12.87 2.67
N VAL A 76 -9.55 12.40 1.85
CA VAL A 76 -9.53 11.03 1.31
C VAL A 76 -8.56 10.96 0.11
N ASN A 77 -7.29 10.64 0.39
CA ASN A 77 -6.22 10.63 -0.61
C ASN A 77 -5.95 9.25 -1.24
N SER A 78 -6.43 8.18 -0.61
CA SER A 78 -6.59 6.87 -1.27
C SER A 78 -7.74 6.07 -0.66
N TYR A 79 -8.27 5.10 -1.41
CA TYR A 79 -9.42 4.32 -0.97
C TYR A 79 -9.47 2.93 -1.60
N VAL A 80 -10.15 2.02 -0.91
CA VAL A 80 -10.53 0.70 -1.41
C VAL A 80 -11.98 0.44 -1.03
N ASN A 81 -12.83 0.13 -2.01
CA ASN A 81 -14.21 -0.29 -1.78
C ASN A 81 -14.37 -1.76 -2.20
N ASN A 82 -14.25 -2.66 -1.24
CA ASN A 82 -14.55 -4.07 -1.45
C ASN A 82 -16.01 -4.42 -1.13
N LEU A 83 -16.86 -3.44 -0.81
CA LEU A 83 -18.28 -3.69 -0.60
C LEU A 83 -18.97 -4.02 -1.93
N PRO A 84 -20.06 -4.82 -1.91
CA PRO A 84 -20.87 -5.11 -3.10
C PRO A 84 -21.79 -3.96 -3.51
N VAL A 85 -21.60 -2.75 -2.96
CA VAL A 85 -22.44 -1.57 -3.18
C VAL A 85 -21.61 -0.35 -3.59
N THR A 86 -22.25 0.58 -4.30
CA THR A 86 -21.65 1.87 -4.61
C THR A 86 -21.62 2.73 -3.35
N VAL A 87 -20.44 3.23 -3.02
CA VAL A 87 -20.24 4.17 -1.91
C VAL A 87 -20.35 5.59 -2.45
N TYR A 88 -21.04 6.46 -1.72
CA TYR A 88 -21.22 7.86 -2.09
C TYR A 88 -20.49 8.77 -1.11
N MET A 89 -19.61 9.61 -1.64
CA MET A 89 -19.04 10.73 -0.90
C MET A 89 -19.96 11.93 -1.07
N ARG A 90 -20.37 12.54 0.04
CA ARG A 90 -21.31 13.65 0.06
C ARG A 90 -20.72 14.87 0.71
N ARG A 91 -21.21 16.03 0.27
CA ARG A 91 -20.93 17.32 0.88
C ARG A 91 -21.84 17.60 2.08
N VAL A 92 -21.55 18.68 2.80
CA VAL A 92 -22.38 19.18 3.91
C VAL A 92 -23.83 19.47 3.53
N ASN A 93 -24.08 19.81 2.26
CA ASN A 93 -25.42 20.06 1.72
C ASN A 93 -26.09 18.80 1.13
N TRP A 94 -25.52 17.61 1.38
CA TRP A 94 -25.99 16.30 0.91
C TRP A 94 -25.85 16.01 -0.59
N ASP A 95 -25.29 16.93 -1.38
CA ASP A 95 -24.93 16.66 -2.76
C ASP A 95 -23.88 15.56 -2.86
N ILE A 96 -23.98 14.74 -3.91
CA ILE A 96 -22.97 13.73 -4.22
C ILE A 96 -21.75 14.45 -4.77
N ALA A 97 -20.64 14.41 -4.04
CA ALA A 97 -19.36 14.90 -4.52
C ALA A 97 -18.81 13.93 -5.58
N TRP A 98 -18.80 12.64 -5.24
CA TRP A 98 -18.40 11.55 -6.15
C TRP A 98 -18.82 10.20 -5.57
N SER A 99 -18.58 9.12 -6.32
CA SER A 99 -18.92 7.77 -5.92
C SER A 99 -17.80 6.77 -6.21
N ILE A 100 -17.74 5.73 -5.38
CA ILE A 100 -16.83 4.60 -5.55
C ILE A 100 -17.67 3.38 -5.91
N ARG A 101 -17.52 2.89 -7.13
CA ARG A 101 -18.17 1.65 -7.58
C ARG A 101 -17.74 0.43 -6.74
N PRO A 102 -18.53 -0.65 -6.68
CA PRO A 102 -18.12 -1.91 -6.08
C PRO A 102 -16.78 -2.40 -6.67
N GLY A 103 -15.87 -2.85 -5.80
CA GLY A 103 -14.51 -3.27 -6.17
C GLY A 103 -13.60 -2.12 -6.63
N GLY A 104 -14.04 -0.87 -6.50
CA GLY A 104 -13.26 0.30 -6.90
C GLY A 104 -12.14 0.59 -5.92
N SER A 105 -10.97 0.96 -6.44
CA SER A 105 -9.85 1.45 -5.62
C SER A 105 -9.09 2.54 -6.35
N SER A 106 -8.44 3.41 -5.59
CA SER A 106 -7.45 4.36 -6.09
C SER A 106 -6.36 4.56 -5.05
N SER A 107 -5.10 4.44 -5.48
CA SER A 107 -3.93 4.71 -4.64
C SER A 107 -3.58 6.20 -4.58
N ASN A 108 -4.19 7.03 -5.42
CA ASN A 108 -4.00 8.47 -5.44
C ASN A 108 -5.29 9.10 -5.94
N SER A 109 -6.25 9.29 -5.05
CA SER A 109 -7.44 10.08 -5.35
C SER A 109 -7.08 11.55 -5.23
N THR A 110 -7.51 12.36 -6.17
CA THR A 110 -7.60 13.80 -5.94
C THR A 110 -8.65 14.02 -4.84
N PRO A 111 -8.25 14.46 -3.63
CA PRO A 111 -9.22 14.76 -2.58
C PRO A 111 -10.15 15.85 -3.09
N PHE A 112 -11.45 15.65 -2.97
CA PHE A 112 -12.40 16.67 -3.40
C PHE A 112 -12.66 17.66 -2.26
N VAL A 113 -12.75 18.93 -2.64
CA VAL A 113 -13.16 20.00 -1.73
C VAL A 113 -14.62 19.77 -1.34
N GLY A 114 -14.87 19.73 -0.04
CA GLY A 114 -16.18 19.61 0.59
C GLY A 114 -16.66 18.20 0.88
N GLU A 115 -15.85 17.15 0.78
CA GLU A 115 -16.21 15.80 1.23
C GLU A 115 -16.41 15.74 2.75
N ALA A 116 -17.65 15.68 3.21
CA ALA A 116 -17.98 15.69 4.63
C ALA A 116 -18.53 14.35 5.13
N TYR A 117 -19.13 13.56 4.24
CA TYR A 117 -19.76 12.29 4.60
C TYR A 117 -19.44 11.18 3.62
N VAL A 118 -19.36 9.96 4.14
CA VAL A 118 -19.31 8.73 3.35
C VAL A 118 -20.57 7.90 3.62
N CYS A 119 -21.21 7.39 2.58
CA CYS A 119 -22.44 6.59 2.69
C CYS A 119 -22.31 5.27 1.92
N THR A 120 -22.74 4.18 2.52
CA THR A 120 -22.73 2.81 1.95
C THR A 120 -24.14 2.28 1.72
#